data_AF-A0A401TD71-F1
#
_entry.id   AF-A0A401TD71-F1
#
_cell.length_a   1.000
_cell.length_b   1.000
_cell.length_c   1.000
_cell.angle_alpha   90.00
_cell.angle_beta   90.00
_cell.angle_gamma   90.00
#
_symmetry.space_group_name_H-M   'P 1'
#
loop_
_entity.id
_entity.type
_entity.pdbx_description
1 polymer ?
#
loop_
_entity_poly.entity_id
_entity_poly.type
_entity_poly.pdbx_seq_one_letter_code
_entity_poly.pdbx_strand_id
1 'polypeptide(L)'
;HTSALCKSYEDKQTALQDRLKESSLRLNKLDSVSWRVDYTLSSSELKEVNEPVVQLKINVRNVDTGAVEPTVISVSANKFRVLLT
;
A
#
# COMPACT_ATOMS: atom_id res chain seq x y z
N HIS A 1 25.02 -7.83 -42.54
CA HIS A 1 24.49 -8.76 -41.52
C HIS A 1 23.82 -8.06 -40.33
N THR A 2 24.22 -6.85 -39.95
CA THR A 2 23.63 -6.08 -38.83
C THR A 2 22.35 -5.29 -39.17
N SER A 3 22.11 -4.95 -40.43
CA SER A 3 20.94 -4.18 -40.89
C SER A 3 19.60 -4.89 -40.67
N ALA A 4 19.57 -6.22 -40.77
CA ALA A 4 18.37 -7.02 -40.49
C ALA A 4 17.99 -7.02 -38.99
N LEU A 5 19.01 -6.91 -38.11
CA LEU A 5 18.80 -6.83 -36.66
C LEU A 5 18.27 -5.45 -36.25
N CYS A 6 18.78 -4.37 -36.83
CA CYS A 6 18.27 -3.01 -36.57
C CYS A 6 16.81 -2.87 -36.98
N LYS A 7 16.44 -3.40 -38.16
CA LYS A 7 15.06 -3.34 -38.66
C LYS A 7 14.08 -4.14 -37.80
N SER A 8 14.46 -5.35 -37.38
CA SER A 8 13.66 -6.14 -36.43
C SER A 8 13.55 -5.48 -35.06
N TYR A 9 14.51 -4.65 -34.66
CA TYR A 9 14.46 -3.94 -33.38
C TYR A 9 13.54 -2.73 -33.47
N GLU A 10 13.64 -1.93 -34.54
CA GLU A 10 12.72 -0.82 -34.83
C GLU A 10 11.25 -1.29 -34.88
N ASP A 11 10.98 -2.41 -35.55
CA ASP A 11 9.62 -2.98 -35.67
C ASP A 11 9.05 -3.43 -34.31
N LYS A 12 9.91 -3.82 -33.36
CA LYS A 12 9.51 -4.36 -32.04
C LYS A 12 9.69 -3.36 -30.91
N GLN A 13 10.29 -2.20 -31.15
CA GLN A 13 10.63 -1.22 -30.14
C GLN A 13 9.39 -0.73 -29.39
N THR A 14 8.32 -0.39 -30.12
CA THR A 14 7.07 0.08 -29.52
C THR A 14 6.42 -0.99 -28.64
N ALA A 15 6.37 -2.23 -29.12
CA ALA A 15 5.83 -3.35 -28.34
C ALA A 15 6.64 -3.64 -27.07
N LEU A 16 7.98 -3.52 -27.14
CA LEU A 16 8.85 -3.62 -25.97
C LEU A 16 8.64 -2.46 -25.00
N GLN A 17 8.52 -1.24 -25.51
CA GLN A 17 8.31 -0.05 -24.71
C GLN A 17 6.96 -0.07 -24.01
N ASP A 18 5.90 -0.53 -24.67
CA ASP A 18 4.57 -0.68 -24.08
C ASP A 18 4.57 -1.78 -23.03
N ARG A 19 5.20 -2.93 -23.29
CA ARG A 19 5.40 -3.96 -22.26
C ARG A 19 6.17 -3.45 -21.06
N LEU A 20 7.23 -2.68 -21.28
CA LEU A 20 8.00 -2.08 -20.19
C LEU A 20 7.14 -1.08 -19.42
N LYS A 21 6.36 -0.21 -20.07
CA LYS A 21 5.43 0.69 -19.37
C LYS A 21 4.43 -0.07 -18.51
N GLU A 22 3.89 -1.18 -19.01
CA GLU A 22 2.93 -2.03 -18.28
C GLU A 22 3.56 -2.79 -17.10
N SER A 23 4.86 -3.12 -17.18
CA SER A 23 5.50 -4.06 -16.25
C SER A 23 6.64 -3.48 -15.41
N SER A 24 7.15 -2.29 -15.72
CA SER A 24 8.34 -1.72 -15.07
C SER A 24 8.03 -1.13 -13.70
N LEU A 25 6.81 -0.63 -13.47
CA LEU A 25 6.37 -0.15 -12.16
C LEU A 25 5.15 -0.95 -11.70
N ARG A 26 5.40 -1.97 -10.88
CA ARG A 26 4.36 -2.81 -10.30
C ARG A 26 4.23 -2.46 -8.82
N LEU A 27 3.22 -1.64 -8.51
CA LEU A 27 2.88 -1.25 -7.15
C LEU A 27 1.69 -2.05 -6.66
N ASN A 28 1.74 -2.43 -5.38
CA ASN A 28 0.58 -2.99 -4.71
C ASN A 28 -0.56 -1.96 -4.68
N LYS A 29 -1.80 -2.46 -4.70
CA LYS A 29 -2.99 -1.61 -4.71
C LYS A 29 -3.66 -1.64 -3.35
N LEU A 30 -4.14 -0.48 -2.90
CA LEU A 30 -5.02 -0.41 -1.74
C LEU A 30 -6.36 -1.08 -2.10
N ASP A 31 -6.73 -2.14 -1.39
CA ASP A 31 -7.95 -2.88 -1.62
C ASP A 31 -9.11 -2.33 -0.79
N SER A 32 -8.90 -2.18 0.52
CA SER A 32 -9.90 -1.64 1.42
C SER A 32 -9.26 -1.09 2.70
N VAL A 33 -9.95 -0.16 3.34
CA VAL A 33 -9.55 0.44 4.62
C VAL A 33 -10.72 0.33 5.59
N SER A 34 -10.42 -0.09 6.81
CA SER A 34 -11.39 -0.12 7.92
C SER A 34 -10.71 0.39 9.19
N TRP A 35 -11.48 1.01 10.07
CA TRP A 35 -10.94 1.58 11.30
C TRP A 35 -11.93 1.41 12.44
N ARG A 36 -11.40 1.45 13.67
CA ARG A 36 -12.18 1.60 14.90
C ARG A 36 -11.41 2.46 15.89
N VAL A 37 -12.14 3.05 16.83
CA VAL A 37 -11.54 3.80 17.94
C VAL A 37 -11.79 3.00 19.22
N ASP A 38 -10.69 2.62 19.87
CA ASP A 38 -10.70 1.94 21.15
C ASP A 38 -10.48 2.98 22.24
N TYR A 39 -11.27 2.90 23.32
CA TYR A 39 -11.14 3.75 24.50
C TYR A 39 -10.81 2.88 25.70
N THR A 40 -9.61 3.05 26.25
CA THR A 40 -9.19 2.30 27.44
C THR A 40 -9.70 3.01 28.68
N LEU A 41 -10.74 2.48 29.31
CA LEU A 41 -11.18 2.96 30.62
C LEU A 41 -10.25 2.36 31.68
N SER A 42 -9.57 3.21 32.46
CA SER A 42 -8.76 2.95 33.67
C SER A 42 -8.45 1.48 34.04
N SER A 43 -7.15 1.17 34.21
CA SER A 43 -6.66 -0.06 34.85
C SER A 43 -6.20 0.27 36.28
N SER A 44 -6.29 -0.70 37.20
CA SER A 44 -5.88 -0.56 38.62
C SER A 44 -4.42 -0.11 38.83
N GLU A 45 -3.57 -0.17 37.81
CA GLU A 45 -2.17 0.28 37.84
C GLU A 45 -1.91 1.62 37.12
N LEU A 46 -2.89 2.16 36.37
CA LEU A 46 -2.72 3.34 35.53
C LEU A 46 -3.70 4.43 35.94
N LYS A 47 -3.14 5.46 36.60
CA LYS A 47 -3.86 6.50 37.34
C LYS A 47 -4.77 7.38 36.48
N GLU A 48 -4.63 7.37 35.16
CA GLU A 48 -5.56 7.91 34.15
C GLU A 48 -4.98 7.62 32.75
N VAL A 49 -5.61 6.78 31.93
CA VAL A 49 -5.24 6.60 30.51
C VAL A 49 -6.49 6.81 29.68
N ASN A 50 -6.98 8.04 29.67
CA ASN A 50 -8.19 8.45 28.95
C ASN A 50 -7.85 8.85 27.49
N GLU A 51 -6.94 8.14 26.84
CA GLU A 51 -6.52 8.46 25.47
C GLU A 51 -7.18 7.54 24.44
N PRO A 52 -7.86 8.09 23.41
CA PRO A 52 -8.41 7.30 22.33
C PRO A 52 -7.31 6.76 21.43
N VAL A 53 -7.39 5.47 21.11
CA VAL A 53 -6.48 4.78 20.19
C VAL A 53 -7.23 4.41 18.93
N VAL A 54 -6.70 4.78 17.76
CA VAL A 54 -7.24 4.40 16.46
C VAL A 54 -6.60 3.09 16.02
N GLN A 55 -7.41 2.04 15.84
CA GLN A 55 -6.98 0.82 15.16
C GLN A 55 -7.34 0.95 13.68
N LEU A 56 -6.32 0.98 12.82
CA LEU A 56 -6.45 1.07 11.38
C LEU A 56 -6.07 -0.27 10.75
N LYS A 57 -6.95 -0.82 9.91
CA LYS A 57 -6.69 -2.00 9.09
C LYS A 57 -6.70 -1.59 7.62
N ILE A 58 -5.56 -1.78 6.98
CA ILE A 58 -5.31 -1.49 5.57
C ILE A 58 -5.13 -2.83 4.86
N ASN A 59 -6.03 -3.18 3.95
CA ASN A 59 -5.88 -4.35 3.10
C ASN A 59 -5.17 -3.94 1.81
N VAL A 60 -4.05 -4.59 1.52
CA VAL A 60 -3.22 -4.29 0.36
C VAL A 60 -3.22 -5.50 -0.57
N ARG A 61 -3.59 -5.29 -1.83
CA ARG A 61 -3.52 -6.29 -2.88
C ARG A 61 -2.13 -6.32 -3.50
N ASN A 62 -1.47 -7.46 -3.36
CA ASN A 62 -0.18 -7.71 -3.99
C ASN A 62 -0.34 -7.82 -5.51
N VAL A 63 0.46 -7.06 -6.25
CA VAL A 63 0.39 -6.99 -7.73
C VAL A 63 0.98 -8.21 -8.44
N ASP A 64 1.82 -8.97 -7.75
CA ASP A 64 2.47 -10.19 -8.25
C ASP A 64 1.62 -11.43 -7.99
N THR A 65 1.08 -11.57 -6.77
CA THR A 65 0.35 -12.76 -6.34
C THR A 65 -1.16 -12.59 -6.37
N GLY A 66 -1.67 -11.36 -6.48
CA GLY A 66 -3.09 -11.04 -6.38
C GLY A 66 -3.68 -11.19 -4.96
N ALA A 67 -2.89 -11.68 -4.01
CA ALA A 67 -3.30 -11.89 -2.62
C ALA A 67 -3.58 -10.56 -1.92
N VAL A 68 -4.54 -10.57 -1.00
CA VAL A 68 -4.90 -9.42 -0.18
C VAL A 68 -4.34 -9.63 1.23
N GLU A 69 -3.40 -8.78 1.63
CA GLU A 69 -2.71 -8.87 2.92
C GLU A 69 -3.16 -7.72 3.84
N PRO A 70 -3.62 -8.04 5.07
CA PRO A 70 -4.02 -7.02 6.03
C PRO A 70 -2.83 -6.49 6.84
N THR A 71 -2.66 -5.17 6.85
CA THR A 71 -1.77 -4.47 7.77
C THR A 71 -2.60 -3.76 8.83
N VAL A 72 -2.41 -4.14 10.10
CA VAL A 72 -3.10 -3.53 11.25
C VAL A 72 -2.12 -2.63 12.00
N ILE A 73 -2.53 -1.39 12.24
CA ILE A 73 -1.72 -0.36 12.87
C ILE A 73 -2.51 0.27 14.00
N SER A 74 -1.90 0.36 15.18
CA SER A 74 -2.42 1.13 16.31
C SER A 74 -1.80 2.52 16.30
N VAL A 75 -2.64 3.54 16.23
CA VAL A 75 -2.21 4.94 16.03
C VAL A 75 -2.88 5.81 17.08
N SER A 76 -2.12 6.65 17.78
CA SER A 76 -2.72 7.66 18.66
C SER A 76 -3.43 8.75 17.84
N ALA A 77 -4.39 9.45 18.45
CA ALA A 77 -5.13 10.52 17.76
C ALA A 77 -4.20 11.56 17.11
N ASN A 78 -3.11 11.94 17.78
CA ASN A 78 -2.15 12.91 17.25
C ASN A 78 -1.41 12.39 16.01
N LYS A 79 -0.97 11.13 16.01
CA LYS A 79 -0.31 10.52 14.85
C LYS A 79 -1.29 10.32 13.70
N PHE A 80 -2.55 10.00 13.99
CA PHE A 80 -3.57 9.83 12.97
C PHE A 80 -3.88 11.14 12.24
N ARG A 81 -3.88 12.28 12.95
CA ARG A 81 -4.07 13.61 12.34
C ARG A 81 -3.04 13.93 11.26
N VAL A 82 -1.78 13.52 11.45
CA VAL A 82 -0.71 13.73 10.45
C VAL A 82 -0.98 12.95 9.15
N LEU A 83 -1.69 11.82 9.22
CA LEU A 83 -2.04 11.02 8.03
C LEU A 83 -3.22 11.59 7.22
N LEU A 84 -3.91 12.60 7.74
CA LEU A 84 -5.10 13.20 7.10
C LEU A 84 -4.83 14.54 6.41
N THR A 85 -3.61 15.08 6.54
CA THR A 85 -3.12 16.31 5.90
C THR A 85 -2.23 16.00 4.72
#